data_AF-A0A3M0A7S8-F1
#
_entry.id   AF-A0A3M0A7S8-F1
#
_cell.length_a   1.000
_cell.length_b   1.000
_cell.length_c   1.000
_cell.angle_alpha   90.00
_cell.angle_beta   90.00
_cell.angle_gamma   90.00
#
_symmetry.space_group_name_H-M   'P 1'
#
loop_
_entity.id
_entity.type
_entity.pdbx_description
1 polymer ?
#
loop_
_entity_poly.entity_id
_entity_poly.type
_entity_poly.pdbx_seq_one_letter_code
_entity_poly.pdbx_strand_id
1 'polypeptide(L)'
;MSNRKWKNRTYNVETLKDEQPKKRRELSKTWKICLIALFLIAIPSFLVFVLFGKDGWVIPATKNLSLGALFGMAIGLLAVQIAVIAALIWGFKVIPWDSTLMLIPIAFSMVSFIVSSGASAWYIRVLPAVALAFLAVILFAIKSAVEKKVTKKQQEKQQAYDRINKSLLD
;
A
#
# COMPACT_ATOMS: atom_id res chain seq x y z
N MET A 1 13.19 66.67 17.00
CA MET A 1 11.92 65.92 17.10
C MET A 1 12.09 64.53 16.50
N SER A 2 11.65 63.50 17.26
CA SER A 2 11.25 62.15 16.82
C SER A 2 12.24 61.26 16.02
N ASN A 3 13.08 60.48 16.72
CA ASN A 3 13.63 59.23 16.17
C ASN A 3 13.65 58.07 17.20
N ARG A 4 12.62 57.96 18.05
CA ARG A 4 12.49 56.92 19.08
C ARG A 4 11.44 55.83 18.79
N LYS A 5 10.75 55.87 17.64
CA LYS A 5 9.64 54.93 17.35
C LYS A 5 10.08 53.52 16.93
N TRP A 6 11.34 53.30 16.59
CA TRP A 6 11.80 52.02 16.02
C TRP A 6 12.52 51.10 17.02
N LYS A 7 12.85 51.56 18.23
CA LYS A 7 13.69 50.80 19.17
C LYS A 7 12.95 49.73 19.98
N ASN A 8 11.60 49.72 19.96
CA ASN A 8 10.76 48.84 20.78
C ASN A 8 9.80 47.94 19.96
N ARG A 9 10.12 47.58 18.72
CA ARG A 9 9.43 46.45 18.08
C ARG A 9 10.13 45.16 18.47
N THR A 10 9.72 44.59 19.60
CA THR A 10 9.90 43.17 19.89
C THR A 10 9.13 42.40 18.83
N TYR A 11 9.85 41.89 17.84
CA TYR A 11 9.29 40.96 16.86
C TYR A 11 8.89 39.69 17.60
N ASN A 12 7.58 39.43 17.69
CA ASN A 12 7.07 38.22 18.31
C ASN A 12 7.36 37.05 17.36
N VAL A 13 8.39 36.26 17.67
CA VAL A 13 8.89 35.15 16.84
C VAL A 13 7.82 34.06 16.65
N GLU A 14 6.78 34.07 17.48
CA GLU A 14 5.63 33.15 17.37
C GLU A 14 4.75 33.47 16.17
N THR A 15 4.60 34.74 15.77
CA THR A 15 3.75 35.13 14.64
C THR A 15 4.37 34.80 13.29
N LEU A 16 5.70 34.66 13.23
CA LEU A 16 6.44 34.23 12.03
C LEU A 16 6.36 32.71 11.78
N LYS A 17 5.83 31.91 12.73
CA LYS A 17 5.59 30.47 12.51
C LYS A 17 4.29 30.20 11.73
N ASP A 18 3.37 31.15 11.68
CA ASP A 18 2.06 30.97 11.03
C ASP A 18 2.06 31.24 9.51
N GLU A 19 3.15 31.76 8.95
CA GLU A 19 3.33 31.90 7.49
C GLU A 19 3.93 30.64 6.82
N GLN A 20 3.90 29.49 7.50
CA GLN A 20 4.21 28.23 6.85
C GLN A 20 3.14 27.97 5.77
N PRO A 21 3.50 27.82 4.47
CA PRO A 21 2.53 27.55 3.42
C PRO A 21 1.75 26.31 3.81
N LYS A 22 0.41 26.42 3.84
CA LYS A 22 -0.54 25.37 4.24
C LYS A 22 -0.07 24.03 3.67
N LYS A 23 0.63 23.24 4.49
CA LYS A 23 1.30 22.01 4.03
C LYS A 23 0.21 21.12 3.48
N ARG A 24 0.21 20.87 2.16
CA ARG A 24 -0.79 20.00 1.53
C ARG A 24 -0.75 18.67 2.30
N ARG A 25 -1.90 18.23 2.81
CA ARG A 25 -1.99 16.96 3.53
C ARG A 25 -1.55 15.86 2.57
N GLU A 26 -0.35 15.35 2.75
CA GLU A 26 0.09 14.17 2.01
C GLU A 26 -0.76 12.98 2.42
N LEU A 27 -1.23 12.22 1.45
CA LEU A 27 -1.86 10.92 1.73
C LEU A 27 -0.91 10.07 2.54
N SER A 28 -1.46 9.38 3.57
CA SER A 28 -0.67 8.45 4.35
C SER A 28 -0.07 7.39 3.41
N LYS A 29 1.12 6.88 3.75
CA LYS A 29 1.81 5.87 2.94
C LYS A 29 0.89 4.68 2.63
N THR A 30 0.05 4.28 3.58
CA THR A 30 -0.97 3.24 3.42
C THR A 30 -1.96 3.56 2.31
N TRP A 31 -2.52 4.78 2.29
CA TRP A 31 -3.45 5.19 1.24
C TRP A 31 -2.80 5.22 -0.15
N LYS A 32 -1.54 5.65 -0.25
CA LYS A 32 -0.79 5.60 -1.52
C LYS A 32 -0.65 4.14 -2.00
N ILE A 33 -0.32 3.21 -1.11
CA ILE A 33 -0.21 1.79 -1.43
C ILE A 33 -1.56 1.21 -1.87
N CYS A 34 -2.66 1.54 -1.18
CA CYS A 34 -4.01 1.11 -1.58
C CYS A 34 -4.40 1.62 -2.98
N LEU A 35 -4.10 2.88 -3.28
CA LEU A 35 -4.38 3.46 -4.60
C LEU A 35 -3.55 2.77 -5.69
N ILE A 36 -2.29 2.47 -5.42
CA ILE A 36 -1.46 1.71 -6.37
C ILE A 36 -2.03 0.30 -6.57
N ALA A 37 -2.41 -0.39 -5.50
CA ALA A 37 -3.06 -1.70 -5.60
C ALA A 37 -4.32 -1.62 -6.47
N LEU A 38 -5.13 -0.58 -6.30
CA LEU A 38 -6.36 -0.38 -7.08
C LEU A 38 -6.06 -0.15 -8.57
N PHE A 39 -5.18 0.80 -8.88
CA PHE A 39 -4.92 1.23 -10.26
C PHE A 39 -4.04 0.26 -11.05
N LEU A 40 -3.10 -0.42 -10.42
CA LEU A 40 -2.17 -1.31 -11.10
C LEU A 40 -2.54 -2.79 -11.03
N ILE A 41 -3.29 -3.21 -10.01
CA ILE A 41 -3.63 -4.62 -9.81
C ILE A 41 -5.12 -4.82 -10.06
N ALA A 42 -5.97 -4.16 -9.27
CA ALA A 42 -7.40 -4.44 -9.28
C ALA A 42 -8.07 -4.07 -10.62
N ILE A 43 -7.84 -2.84 -11.12
CA ILE A 43 -8.46 -2.37 -12.37
C ILE A 43 -7.97 -3.21 -13.58
N PRO A 44 -6.65 -3.44 -13.79
CA PRO A 44 -6.19 -4.27 -14.90
C PRO A 44 -6.68 -5.71 -14.81
N SER A 45 -6.69 -6.32 -13.61
CA SER A 45 -7.26 -7.66 -13.44
C SER A 45 -8.76 -7.70 -13.74
N PHE A 46 -9.50 -6.67 -13.33
CA PHE A 46 -10.92 -6.57 -13.61
C PHE A 46 -11.18 -6.44 -15.11
N LEU A 47 -10.40 -5.64 -15.82
CA LEU A 47 -10.49 -5.53 -17.29
C LEU A 47 -10.23 -6.89 -17.95
N VAL A 48 -9.20 -7.62 -17.52
CA VAL A 48 -8.92 -8.97 -18.04
C VAL A 48 -10.06 -9.92 -17.72
N PHE A 49 -10.65 -9.85 -16.53
CA PHE A 49 -11.82 -10.66 -16.17
C PHE A 49 -13.03 -10.36 -17.06
N VAL A 50 -13.33 -9.08 -17.32
CA VAL A 50 -14.46 -8.68 -18.17
C VAL A 50 -14.27 -9.09 -19.63
N LEU A 51 -13.03 -9.02 -20.13
CA LEU A 51 -12.68 -9.34 -21.52
C LEU A 51 -12.49 -10.85 -21.76
N PHE A 52 -11.84 -11.55 -20.83
CA PHE A 52 -11.36 -12.93 -21.01
C PHE A 52 -11.92 -13.95 -20.02
N GLY A 53 -12.65 -13.51 -18.99
CA GLY A 53 -13.32 -14.41 -18.07
C GLY A 53 -14.45 -15.18 -18.75
N LYS A 54 -14.77 -16.37 -18.24
CA LYS A 54 -15.96 -17.13 -18.68
C LYS A 54 -17.28 -16.40 -18.40
N ASP A 55 -17.30 -15.63 -17.32
CA ASP A 55 -18.42 -14.75 -16.97
C ASP A 55 -18.30 -13.37 -17.63
N GLY A 56 -17.29 -13.16 -18.50
CA GLY A 56 -17.04 -11.92 -19.20
C GLY A 56 -18.20 -11.55 -20.11
N TRP A 57 -18.48 -10.24 -20.20
CA TRP A 57 -19.63 -9.73 -20.93
C TRP A 57 -19.33 -9.49 -22.41
N VAL A 58 -18.04 -9.40 -22.78
CA VAL A 58 -17.63 -8.78 -24.05
C VAL A 58 -17.35 -9.80 -25.15
N ILE A 59 -16.69 -10.92 -24.85
CA ILE A 59 -16.26 -11.90 -25.87
C ILE A 59 -16.95 -13.25 -25.65
N PRO A 60 -17.94 -13.64 -26.46
CA PRO A 60 -18.65 -14.91 -26.29
C PRO A 60 -17.76 -16.16 -26.39
N ALA A 61 -16.66 -16.07 -27.14
CA ALA A 61 -15.72 -17.17 -27.33
C ALA A 61 -15.00 -17.60 -26.04
N THR A 62 -14.86 -16.70 -25.05
CA THR A 62 -14.17 -16.99 -23.79
C THR A 62 -14.97 -17.94 -22.89
N LYS A 63 -16.28 -18.08 -23.14
CA LYS A 63 -17.16 -19.04 -22.44
C LYS A 63 -16.73 -20.49 -22.63
N ASN A 64 -16.09 -20.81 -23.76
CA ASN A 64 -15.64 -22.15 -24.12
C ASN A 64 -14.18 -22.45 -23.70
N LEU A 65 -13.49 -21.51 -23.05
CA LEU A 65 -12.10 -21.74 -22.62
C LEU A 65 -12.00 -22.91 -21.63
N SER A 66 -10.98 -23.75 -21.77
CA SER A 66 -10.71 -24.79 -20.78
C SER A 66 -10.22 -24.14 -19.47
N LEU A 67 -10.39 -24.85 -18.35
CA LEU A 67 -9.87 -24.39 -17.06
C LEU A 67 -8.35 -24.18 -17.11
N GLY A 68 -7.62 -25.02 -17.85
CA GLY A 68 -6.18 -24.88 -18.06
C GLY A 68 -5.80 -23.61 -18.82
N ALA A 69 -6.59 -23.20 -19.82
CA ALA A 69 -6.36 -21.95 -20.53
C ALA A 69 -6.61 -20.72 -19.62
N LEU A 70 -7.68 -20.75 -18.83
CA LEU A 70 -7.96 -19.69 -17.84
C LEU A 70 -6.85 -19.60 -16.79
N PHE A 71 -6.37 -20.75 -16.30
CA PHE A 71 -5.27 -20.80 -15.34
C PHE A 71 -3.96 -20.27 -15.94
N GLY A 72 -3.65 -20.62 -17.19
CA GLY A 72 -2.49 -20.09 -17.90
C GLY A 72 -2.55 -18.57 -18.09
N MET A 73 -3.71 -18.03 -18.48
CA MET A 73 -3.91 -16.57 -18.57
C MET A 73 -3.79 -15.90 -17.20
N ALA A 74 -4.35 -16.51 -16.16
CA ALA A 74 -4.30 -15.99 -14.79
C ALA A 74 -2.86 -15.95 -14.25
N ILE A 75 -2.04 -16.99 -14.52
CA ILE A 75 -0.61 -17.01 -14.20
C ILE A 75 0.15 -15.96 -15.00
N GLY A 76 -0.14 -15.83 -16.30
CA GLY A 76 0.50 -14.81 -17.15
C GLY A 76 0.23 -13.40 -16.63
N LEU A 77 -1.02 -13.12 -16.26
CA LEU A 77 -1.39 -11.86 -15.64
C LEU A 77 -0.68 -11.65 -14.29
N LEU A 78 -0.64 -12.68 -13.44
CA LEU A 78 0.06 -12.62 -12.16
C LEU A 78 1.54 -12.31 -12.35
N ALA A 79 2.20 -12.95 -13.33
CA ALA A 79 3.61 -12.73 -13.63
C ALA A 79 3.87 -11.27 -14.07
N VAL A 80 3.01 -10.72 -14.94
CA VAL A 80 3.08 -9.31 -15.33
C VAL A 80 2.88 -8.40 -14.13
N GLN A 81 1.89 -8.67 -13.27
CA GLN A 81 1.63 -7.86 -12.08
C GLN A 81 2.81 -7.90 -11.09
N ILE A 82 3.38 -9.08 -10.84
CA ILE A 82 4.56 -9.22 -9.99
C ILE A 82 5.74 -8.47 -10.60
N ALA A 83 5.97 -8.56 -11.91
CA ALA A 83 7.04 -7.85 -12.58
C ALA A 83 6.88 -6.33 -12.46
N VAL A 84 5.66 -5.80 -12.58
CA VAL A 84 5.39 -4.37 -12.39
C VAL A 84 5.60 -3.94 -10.94
N ILE A 85 5.13 -4.74 -9.96
CA ILE A 85 5.36 -4.47 -8.54
C ILE A 85 6.87 -4.47 -8.23
N ALA A 86 7.59 -5.48 -8.74
CA ALA A 86 9.03 -5.60 -8.63
C ALA A 86 9.76 -4.38 -9.23
N ALA A 87 9.36 -3.93 -10.42
CA ALA A 87 9.91 -2.75 -11.06
C ALA A 87 9.66 -1.47 -10.25
N LEU A 88 8.48 -1.30 -9.66
CA LEU A 88 8.16 -0.13 -8.84
C LEU A 88 8.91 -0.08 -7.51
N ILE A 89 9.26 -1.25 -6.96
CA ILE A 89 9.99 -1.35 -5.69
C ILE A 89 11.50 -1.27 -5.92
N TRP A 90 12.05 -2.05 -6.83
CA TRP A 90 13.50 -2.13 -7.05
C TRP A 90 14.01 -1.15 -8.10
N GLY A 91 13.30 -1.01 -9.22
CA GLY A 91 13.70 -0.14 -10.33
C GLY A 91 13.46 1.33 -10.02
N PHE A 92 12.20 1.69 -9.77
CA PHE A 92 11.79 3.08 -9.56
C PHE A 92 11.80 3.53 -8.10
N LYS A 93 11.88 2.59 -7.13
CA LYS A 93 11.87 2.84 -5.68
C LYS A 93 10.72 3.75 -5.21
N VAL A 94 9.58 3.70 -5.92
CA VAL A 94 8.39 4.51 -5.64
C VAL A 94 7.66 4.00 -4.41
N ILE A 95 7.77 2.70 -4.15
CA ILE A 95 7.01 1.98 -3.13
C ILE A 95 7.98 1.30 -2.15
N PRO A 96 7.75 1.37 -0.83
CA PRO A 96 8.60 0.66 0.13
C PRO A 96 8.44 -0.85 0.01
N TRP A 97 9.53 -1.59 0.25
CA TRP A 97 9.59 -3.06 0.24
C TRP A 97 8.44 -3.70 1.03
N ASP A 98 8.11 -3.10 2.16
CA ASP A 98 7.03 -3.50 3.07
C ASP A 98 5.64 -3.60 2.42
N SER A 99 5.42 -2.90 1.31
CA SER A 99 4.13 -2.89 0.61
C SER A 99 3.84 -4.22 -0.07
N THR A 100 4.87 -5.06 -0.31
CA THR A 100 4.71 -6.42 -0.86
C THR A 100 3.77 -7.28 -0.03
N LEU A 101 3.79 -7.11 1.30
CA LEU A 101 2.92 -7.83 2.24
C LEU A 101 1.43 -7.56 2.01
N MET A 102 1.10 -6.44 1.37
CA MET A 102 -0.26 -6.08 1.00
C MET A 102 -0.54 -6.32 -0.49
N LEU A 103 0.39 -5.94 -1.37
CA LEU A 103 0.19 -6.00 -2.83
C LEU A 103 0.16 -7.44 -3.36
N ILE A 104 1.00 -8.33 -2.82
CA ILE A 104 1.07 -9.71 -3.30
C ILE A 104 -0.25 -10.46 -3.01
N PRO A 105 -0.77 -10.50 -1.77
CA PRO A 105 -2.04 -11.19 -1.51
C PRO A 105 -3.21 -10.61 -2.32
N ILE A 106 -3.23 -9.29 -2.57
CA ILE A 106 -4.24 -8.65 -3.42
C ILE A 106 -4.11 -9.13 -4.88
N ALA A 107 -2.90 -9.24 -5.43
CA ALA A 107 -2.70 -9.79 -6.78
C ALA A 107 -3.21 -11.24 -6.87
N PHE A 108 -2.89 -12.08 -5.89
CA PHE A 108 -3.41 -13.45 -5.82
C PHE A 108 -4.94 -13.49 -5.68
N SER A 109 -5.53 -12.59 -4.89
CA SER A 109 -6.99 -12.46 -4.76
C SER A 109 -7.66 -12.16 -6.10
N MET A 110 -7.12 -11.22 -6.88
CA MET A 110 -7.66 -10.87 -8.19
C MET A 110 -7.50 -11.99 -9.22
N VAL A 111 -6.38 -12.73 -9.16
CA VAL A 111 -6.11 -13.88 -10.04
C VAL A 111 -7.04 -15.05 -9.71
N SER A 112 -7.36 -15.24 -8.43
CA SER A 112 -8.32 -16.26 -7.98
C SER A 112 -9.72 -16.04 -8.58
N PHE A 113 -10.16 -14.79 -8.76
CA PHE A 113 -11.41 -14.46 -9.46
C PHE A 113 -11.42 -14.88 -10.93
N ILE A 114 -10.29 -14.80 -11.63
CA ILE A 114 -10.18 -15.19 -13.04
C ILE A 114 -10.25 -16.71 -13.19
N VAL A 115 -9.51 -17.44 -12.35
CA VAL A 115 -9.47 -18.92 -12.38
C VAL A 115 -10.81 -19.53 -12.01
N SER A 116 -11.53 -18.92 -11.07
CA SER A 116 -12.87 -19.37 -10.64
C SER A 116 -14.01 -18.91 -11.57
N SER A 117 -13.70 -18.18 -12.65
CA SER A 117 -14.71 -17.74 -13.61
C SER A 117 -15.42 -18.94 -14.26
N GLY A 118 -16.75 -18.88 -14.31
CA GLY A 118 -17.61 -19.95 -14.82
C GLY A 118 -17.97 -21.05 -13.81
N ALA A 119 -17.51 -20.99 -12.55
CA ALA A 119 -17.96 -21.93 -11.51
C ALA A 119 -19.45 -21.71 -11.17
N SER A 120 -20.26 -22.76 -11.10
CA SER A 120 -21.72 -22.63 -10.86
C SER A 120 -22.05 -21.96 -9.52
N ALA A 121 -21.24 -22.20 -8.49
CA ALA A 121 -21.44 -21.67 -7.16
C ALA A 121 -20.63 -20.39 -6.91
N TRP A 122 -21.32 -19.32 -6.51
CA TRP A 122 -20.70 -18.01 -6.26
C TRP A 122 -19.65 -18.03 -5.14
N TYR A 123 -19.84 -18.85 -4.11
CA TYR A 123 -18.91 -18.93 -2.97
C TYR A 123 -17.55 -19.51 -3.36
N ILE A 124 -17.48 -20.39 -4.35
CA ILE A 124 -16.21 -20.93 -4.88
C ILE A 124 -15.40 -19.81 -5.55
N ARG A 125 -16.07 -18.76 -6.03
CA ARG A 125 -15.45 -17.60 -6.68
C ARG A 125 -14.96 -16.58 -5.66
N VAL A 126 -15.85 -16.21 -4.75
CA VAL A 126 -15.63 -15.06 -3.85
C VAL A 126 -14.81 -15.45 -2.62
N LEU A 127 -15.03 -16.64 -2.07
CA LEU A 127 -14.46 -17.01 -0.77
C LEU A 127 -12.93 -17.14 -0.81
N PRO A 128 -12.30 -17.77 -1.81
CA PRO A 128 -10.83 -17.81 -1.91
C PRO A 128 -10.22 -16.41 -2.08
N ALA A 129 -10.84 -15.56 -2.90
CA ALA A 129 -10.36 -14.21 -3.12
C ALA A 129 -10.48 -13.34 -1.85
N VAL A 130 -11.60 -13.44 -1.12
CA VAL A 130 -11.81 -12.74 0.15
C VAL A 130 -10.85 -13.26 1.22
N ALA A 131 -10.65 -14.58 1.32
CA ALA A 131 -9.69 -15.17 2.25
C ALA A 131 -8.27 -14.65 2.02
N LEU A 132 -7.83 -14.57 0.77
CA LEU A 132 -6.51 -14.02 0.39
C LEU A 132 -6.40 -12.53 0.70
N ALA A 133 -7.46 -11.75 0.46
CA ALA A 133 -7.48 -10.33 0.81
C ALA A 133 -7.43 -10.10 2.33
N PHE A 134 -8.14 -10.91 3.11
CA PHE A 134 -8.09 -10.87 4.58
C PHE A 134 -6.71 -11.25 5.13
N LEU A 135 -6.02 -12.19 4.48
CA LEU A 135 -4.65 -12.55 4.84
C LEU A 135 -3.71 -11.35 4.74
N ALA A 136 -3.90 -10.47 3.75
CA ALA A 136 -3.17 -9.20 3.64
C ALA A 136 -3.36 -8.30 4.87
N VAL A 137 -4.60 -8.20 5.36
CA VAL A 137 -4.94 -7.41 6.55
C VAL A 137 -4.27 -7.98 7.80
N ILE A 138 -4.28 -9.30 7.96
CA ILE A 138 -3.64 -9.98 9.09
C ILE A 138 -2.12 -9.74 9.05
N LEU A 139 -1.48 -9.93 7.90
CA LEU A 139 -0.04 -9.67 7.73
C LEU A 139 0.32 -8.22 8.06
N PHE A 140 -0.50 -7.27 7.61
CA PHE A 140 -0.30 -5.86 7.89
C PHE A 140 -0.45 -5.52 9.39
N ALA A 141 -1.43 -6.13 10.08
CA ALA A 141 -1.63 -5.97 11.51
C ALA A 141 -0.44 -6.52 12.32
N ILE A 142 0.05 -7.70 11.96
CA ILE A 142 1.24 -8.31 12.57
C ILE A 142 2.44 -7.40 12.41
N LYS A 143 2.70 -6.91 11.18
CA LYS A 143 3.80 -5.98 10.91
C LYS A 143 3.70 -4.72 11.78
N SER A 144 2.52 -4.10 11.82
CA SER A 144 2.28 -2.89 12.61
C SER A 144 2.53 -3.12 14.10
N ALA A 145 2.17 -4.30 14.62
CA ALA A 145 2.43 -4.66 16.01
C ALA A 145 3.93 -4.86 16.28
N VAL A 146 4.66 -5.47 15.35
CA VAL A 146 6.13 -5.66 15.43
C VAL A 146 6.84 -4.31 15.39
N GLU A 147 6.48 -3.42 14.46
CA GLU A 147 7.07 -2.08 14.35
C GLU A 147 6.89 -1.27 15.64
N LYS A 148 5.69 -1.29 16.24
CA LYS A 148 5.46 -0.61 17.53
C LYS A 148 6.38 -1.13 18.63
N LYS A 149 6.62 -2.45 18.69
CA LYS A 149 7.55 -3.05 19.67
C LYS A 149 9.00 -2.65 19.40
N VAL A 150 9.42 -2.60 18.14
CA VAL A 150 10.78 -2.18 17.76
C VAL A 150 11.01 -0.71 18.09
N THR A 151 10.09 0.18 17.72
CA THR A 151 10.19 1.62 18.00
C THR A 151 10.21 1.88 19.50
N LYS A 152 9.38 1.17 20.29
CA LYS A 152 9.38 1.30 21.75
C LYS A 152 10.74 0.89 22.35
N LYS A 153 11.31 -0.24 21.92
CA LYS A 153 12.65 -0.67 22.37
C LYS A 153 13.75 0.33 21.99
N GLN A 154 13.65 0.94 20.80
CA GLN A 154 14.62 1.97 20.39
C GLN A 154 14.50 3.22 21.26
N GLN A 155 13.28 3.68 21.54
CA GLN A 155 13.05 4.82 22.44
C GLN A 155 13.56 4.56 23.86
N GLU A 156 13.33 3.36 24.40
CA GLU A 156 13.85 2.95 25.70
C GLU A 156 15.39 2.97 25.74
N LYS A 157 16.05 2.47 24.69
CA LYS A 157 17.52 2.55 24.56
C LYS A 157 18.00 4.00 24.47
N GLN A 158 17.33 4.84 23.70
CA GLN A 158 17.74 6.22 23.47
C GLN A 158 17.63 7.04 24.76
N GLN A 159 16.55 6.86 25.52
CA GLN A 159 16.39 7.47 26.84
C GLN A 159 17.45 6.98 27.84
N ALA A 160 17.88 5.72 27.76
CA ALA A 160 18.96 5.20 28.59
C ALA A 160 20.30 5.86 28.24
N TYR A 161 20.62 6.00 26.94
CA TYR A 161 21.82 6.74 26.49
C TYR A 161 21.79 8.21 26.91
N ASP A 162 20.64 8.88 26.79
CA ASP A 162 20.49 10.29 27.19
C ASP A 162 20.68 10.48 28.70
N ARG A 163 20.24 9.52 29.53
CA ARG A 163 20.47 9.53 30.99
C ARG A 163 21.93 9.35 31.34
N ILE A 164 22.62 8.42 30.68
CA ILE A 164 24.06 8.18 30.89
C ILE A 164 24.87 9.41 30.46
N ASN A 165 24.57 10.00 29.29
CA ASN A 165 25.27 11.19 28.84
C ASN A 165 25.03 12.39 29.76
N LYS A 166 23.82 12.56 30.30
CA LYS A 166 23.55 13.60 31.29
C LYS A 166 24.31 13.37 32.60
N SER A 167 24.44 12.13 33.08
CA SER A 167 25.18 11.85 34.31
C SER A 167 26.72 11.90 34.16
N LEU A 168 27.23 12.01 32.92
CA LEU A 168 28.67 12.17 32.64
C LEU A 168 29.06 13.64 32.44
N LEU A 169 28.07 14.53 32.29
CA LEU A 169 28.22 15.97 32.12
C LEU A 169 28.04 16.75 33.43
N ASP A 170 27.41 16.13 34.44
CA ASP A 170 27.44 16.55 35.85
C ASP A 170 28.65 15.91 36.57
#